data_AF-W1Y483-F1
#
_entry.id   AF-W1Y483-F1
#
_cell.length_a   1.000
_cell.length_b   1.000
_cell.length_c   1.000
_cell.angle_alpha   90.00
_cell.angle_beta   90.00
_cell.angle_gamma   90.00
#
_symmetry.space_group_name_H-M   'P 1'
#
loop_
_entity.id
_entity.type
_entity.pdbx_description
1 polymer ?
#
loop_
_entity_poly.entity_id
_entity_poly.type
_entity_poly.pdbx_seq_one_letter_code
_entity_poly.pdbx_strand_id
1 'polypeptide(L)'
;PAMEDYQLDIMIGEGPAARSIKIDLPPFTLIGATTRAGSLTSPLRDRFGIVQRLEFYQVPDLQYIVSRSARFMGLEMSDDGALEVARRA
;
A
#
# COMPACT_ATOMS: atom_id res chain seq x y z
N PRO A 1 -17.58 10.86 0.04
CA PRO A 1 -18.11 11.29 1.36
C PRO A 1 -17.04 11.30 2.45
N ALA A 2 -16.61 10.17 3.02
CA ALA A 2 -15.74 10.21 4.22
C ALA A 2 -14.36 10.85 4.01
N MET A 3 -13.75 10.69 2.83
CA MET A 3 -12.44 11.26 2.53
C MET A 3 -12.47 12.75 2.12
N GLU A 4 -13.63 13.25 1.70
CA GLU A 4 -13.79 14.61 1.15
C GLU A 4 -14.47 15.52 2.18
N ASP A 5 -15.53 15.01 2.79
CA ASP A 5 -16.39 15.74 3.72
C ASP A 5 -16.04 15.46 5.18
N TYR A 6 -15.06 14.59 5.45
CA TYR A 6 -14.70 14.12 6.80
C TYR A 6 -15.90 13.62 7.61
N GLN A 7 -16.87 13.01 6.94
CA GLN A 7 -18.08 12.48 7.56
C GLN A 7 -18.30 11.01 7.20
N LEU A 8 -18.55 10.20 8.22
CA LEU A 8 -18.89 8.79 8.07
C LEU A 8 -20.35 8.55 8.44
N ASP A 9 -21.13 8.03 7.50
CA ASP A 9 -22.49 7.54 7.75
C ASP A 9 -22.43 6.11 8.30
N ILE A 10 -22.88 5.89 9.52
CA ILE A 10 -22.98 4.57 10.16
C ILE A 10 -24.45 4.21 10.36
N MET A 11 -24.86 3.05 9.85
CA MET A 11 -26.18 2.48 10.12
C MET A 11 -26.18 1.82 11.51
N ILE A 12 -27.05 2.28 12.41
CA ILE A 12 -27.27 1.67 13.72
C ILE A 12 -28.65 1.03 13.76
N GLY A 13 -28.69 -0.26 14.11
CA GLY A 13 -29.91 -1.07 14.20
C GLY A 13 -30.17 -1.94 12.96
N GLU A 14 -31.18 -2.80 13.04
CA GLU A 14 -31.61 -3.68 11.94
C GLU A 14 -33.10 -3.47 11.61
N GLY A 15 -33.49 -3.76 10.36
CA GLY A 15 -34.88 -3.67 9.91
C GLY A 15 -35.42 -2.23 9.82
N PRO A 16 -36.73 -2.02 9.95
CA PRO A 16 -37.38 -0.71 9.79
C PRO A 16 -36.94 0.36 10.79
N ALA A 17 -36.30 -0.06 11.89
CA ALA A 17 -35.80 0.82 12.94
C ALA A 17 -34.34 1.25 12.73
N ALA A 18 -33.68 0.79 11.67
CA ALA A 18 -32.32 1.18 11.35
C ALA A 18 -32.26 2.69 11.07
N ARG A 19 -31.36 3.39 11.76
CA ARG A 19 -31.13 4.84 11.58
C ARG A 19 -29.69 5.11 11.15
N SER A 20 -29.50 6.03 10.22
CA SER A 20 -28.18 6.51 9.84
C SER A 20 -27.73 7.61 10.81
N ILE A 21 -26.51 7.50 11.33
CA ILE A 21 -25.86 8.51 12.15
C ILE A 21 -24.60 8.98 11.45
N LYS A 22 -24.42 10.30 11.39
CA LYS A 22 -23.21 10.93 10.89
C LYS A 22 -22.20 11.11 12.01
N ILE A 23 -20.97 10.69 11.77
CA ILE A 23 -19.84 10.90 12.67
C ILE A 23 -18.81 11.77 11.95
N ASP A 24 -18.36 12.84 12.61
CA ASP A 24 -17.26 13.67 12.12
C ASP A 24 -15.93 12.95 12.34
N LEU A 25 -15.09 12.96 11.31
CA LEU A 25 -13.76 12.36 11.31
C LEU A 25 -12.70 13.45 11.53
N PRO A 26 -11.67 13.19 12.36
CA PRO A 26 -10.51 14.06 12.39
C PRO A 26 -9.76 14.01 11.05
N PRO A 27 -8.94 15.02 10.71
CA PRO A 27 -8.05 14.95 9.57
C PRO A 27 -7.15 13.70 9.63
N PHE A 28 -7.04 12.99 8.52
CA PHE A 28 -6.23 11.78 8.42
C PHE A 28 -5.61 11.64 7.03
N THR A 29 -4.60 10.78 6.91
CA THR A 29 -4.01 10.40 5.62
C THR A 29 -4.38 8.96 5.31
N LEU A 30 -5.20 8.76 4.27
CA LEU A 30 -5.47 7.41 3.77
C LEU A 30 -4.35 6.96 2.83
N ILE A 31 -3.76 5.81 3.13
CA ILE A 31 -2.81 5.13 2.24
C ILE A 31 -3.47 3.85 1.73
N GLY A 32 -3.69 3.77 0.42
CA GLY A 32 -4.20 2.58 -0.26
C GLY A 32 -3.09 1.83 -0.99
N ALA A 33 -3.10 0.50 -0.92
CA ALA A 33 -2.22 -0.37 -1.70
C ALA A 33 -3.04 -1.40 -2.48
N THR A 34 -2.73 -1.59 -3.76
CA THR A 34 -3.36 -2.62 -4.60
C THR A 34 -2.36 -3.21 -5.58
N THR A 35 -2.48 -4.49 -5.88
CA THR A 35 -1.72 -5.15 -6.96
C THR A 35 -2.36 -4.93 -8.32
N ARG A 36 -3.61 -4.43 -8.38
CA ARG A 36 -4.36 -4.15 -9.60
C ARG A 36 -4.98 -2.76 -9.53
N ALA A 37 -4.25 -1.75 -9.98
CA ALA A 37 -4.74 -0.37 -10.03
C ALA A 37 -6.01 -0.22 -10.90
N GLY A 38 -6.15 -1.03 -11.95
CA GLY A 38 -7.34 -1.04 -12.82
C GLY A 38 -8.61 -1.59 -12.17
N SER A 39 -8.52 -2.22 -11.00
CA SER A 39 -9.68 -2.73 -10.25
C SER A 39 -10.31 -1.68 -9.33
N LEU A 40 -9.68 -0.52 -9.16
CA LEU A 40 -10.27 0.61 -8.45
C LEU A 40 -11.23 1.35 -9.38
N THR A 41 -12.43 1.64 -8.88
CA THR A 41 -13.38 2.49 -9.60
C THR A 41 -12.77 3.89 -9.78
N SER A 42 -12.99 4.52 -10.95
CA SER A 42 -12.47 5.86 -11.21
C SER A 42 -12.80 6.86 -10.09
N PRO A 43 -14.05 6.92 -9.56
CA PRO A 43 -14.37 7.85 -8.47
C PRO A 43 -13.57 7.67 -7.18
N LEU A 44 -13.15 6.44 -6.85
CA LEU A 44 -12.32 6.20 -5.67
C LEU A 44 -10.85 6.53 -5.95
N ARG A 45 -10.35 6.18 -7.14
CA ARG A 45 -8.98 6.46 -7.56
C ARG A 45 -8.72 7.96 -7.66
N ASP A 46 -9.67 8.72 -8.21
CA ASP A 46 -9.53 10.17 -8.42
C ASP A 46 -9.45 10.96 -7.11
N ARG A 47 -9.76 10.33 -5.96
CA ARG A 47 -9.63 10.92 -4.62
C ARG A 47 -8.22 10.80 -4.01
N PHE A 48 -7.32 10.03 -4.61
CA PHE A 48 -5.94 9.95 -4.16
C PHE A 48 -5.10 11.04 -4.83
N GLY A 49 -4.71 12.08 -4.08
CA GLY A 49 -3.88 13.17 -4.60
C GLY A 49 -2.45 12.75 -4.97
N ILE A 50 -1.98 11.62 -4.45
CA ILE A 50 -0.68 11.03 -4.78
C ILE A 50 -0.92 9.58 -5.19
N VAL A 51 -0.55 9.26 -6.43
CA VAL A 51 -0.60 7.88 -6.97
C VAL A 51 0.80 7.48 -7.36
N GLN A 52 1.34 6.45 -6.72
CA GLN A 52 2.64 5.88 -7.03
C GLN A 52 2.48 4.48 -7.56
N ARG A 53 3.11 4.21 -8.70
CA ARG A 53 3.19 2.88 -9.29
C ARG A 53 4.61 2.36 -9.07
N LEU A 54 4.72 1.28 -8.31
CA LEU A 54 5.98 0.59 -8.12
C LEU A 54 6.25 -0.32 -9.32
N GLU A 55 7.43 -0.17 -9.90
CA GLU A 55 7.94 -1.07 -10.92
C GLU A 55 8.82 -2.15 -10.29
N PHE A 56 9.07 -3.23 -11.02
CA PHE A 56 10.01 -4.24 -10.56
C PHE A 56 11.41 -3.64 -10.43
N TYR A 57 12.09 -4.02 -9.34
CA TYR A 57 13.50 -3.72 -9.13
C TYR A 57 14.35 -4.28 -10.27
N GLN A 58 15.41 -3.55 -10.62
CA GLN A 58 16.43 -4.08 -11.51
C GLN A 58 17.36 -5.01 -10.73
N VAL A 59 18.08 -5.89 -11.44
CA VAL A 59 19.03 -6.82 -10.81
C VAL A 59 20.05 -6.10 -9.89
N PRO A 60 20.63 -4.95 -10.26
CA PRO A 60 21.55 -4.23 -9.35
C PRO A 60 20.89 -3.77 -8.05
N ASP A 61 19.61 -3.36 -8.10
CA ASP A 61 18.88 -2.96 -6.91
C ASP A 61 18.60 -4.16 -6.00
N LEU A 62 18.23 -5.30 -6.60
CA LEU A 62 18.02 -6.56 -5.87
C LEU A 62 19.31 -7.06 -5.22
N GLN A 63 20.45 -7.00 -5.93
CA GLN A 63 21.76 -7.37 -5.39
C GLN A 63 22.08 -6.51 -4.16
N TYR A 64 21.90 -5.18 -4.27
CA TYR A 64 22.09 -4.27 -3.14
C TYR A 64 21.17 -4.59 -1.95
N ILE A 65 19.88 -4.82 -2.20
CA ILE A 65 18.90 -5.16 -1.16
C ILE A 65 19.29 -6.45 -0.44
N VAL A 66 19.71 -7.48 -1.18
CA VAL A 66 20.09 -8.79 -0.66
C VAL A 66 21.38 -8.68 0.17
N SER A 67 22.44 -8.07 -0.36
CA SER A 67 23.70 -7.83 0.38
C SER A 67 23.47 -7.02 1.66
N ARG A 68 22.66 -5.96 1.58
CA ARG A 68 22.29 -5.14 2.74
C ARG A 68 21.55 -5.96 3.79
N SER A 69 20.64 -6.83 3.37
CA SER A 69 19.86 -7.69 4.29
C SER A 69 20.75 -8.71 4.98
N ALA A 70 21.66 -9.37 4.25
CA ALA A 70 22.64 -10.30 4.81
C ALA A 70 23.49 -9.63 5.90
N ARG A 71 23.95 -8.40 5.65
CA ARG A 71 24.69 -7.60 6.64
C ARG A 71 23.88 -7.34 7.92
N PHE A 72 22.60 -6.99 7.82
CA PHE A 72 21.74 -6.77 8.99
C PHE A 72 21.44 -8.06 9.76
N MET A 73 21.49 -9.20 9.09
CA MET A 73 21.32 -10.52 9.69
C MET A 73 22.61 -11.12 10.25
N GLY A 74 23.76 -10.44 10.09
CA GLY A 74 25.06 -10.95 10.52
C GLY A 74 25.57 -12.12 9.68
N LEU A 75 25.11 -12.23 8.43
CA LEU A 75 25.53 -13.27 7.49
C LEU A 75 26.65 -12.73 6.59
N GLU A 76 27.67 -13.54 6.36
CA GLU A 76 28.64 -13.28 5.30
C GLU A 76 28.01 -13.61 3.94
N MET A 77 28.18 -12.70 2.98
CA MET A 77 27.67 -12.86 1.62
C MET A 77 28.68 -12.24 0.65
N SER A 78 29.08 -13.00 -0.36
CA SER A 78 29.90 -12.49 -1.46
C SER A 78 29.05 -11.70 -2.45
N ASP A 79 29.69 -10.78 -3.18
CA ASP A 79 29.01 -10.00 -4.22
C ASP A 79 28.42 -10.88 -5.33
N ASP A 80 29.15 -11.92 -5.73
CA ASP A 80 28.68 -12.91 -6.71
C ASP A 80 27.48 -13.70 -6.17
N GLY A 81 27.51 -14.11 -4.90
CA GLY A 81 26.38 -14.81 -4.28
C GLY A 81 25.12 -13.94 -4.21
N ALA A 82 25.27 -12.65 -3.90
CA ALA A 82 24.16 -11.71 -3.94
C ALA A 82 23.63 -11.50 -5.36
N LEU A 83 24.51 -11.50 -6.37
CA LEU A 83 24.14 -11.37 -7.78
C LEU A 83 23.33 -12.59 -8.26
N GLU A 84 23.74 -13.80 -7.90
CA GLU A 84 23.01 -15.03 -8.25
C GLU A 84 21.61 -15.05 -7.63
N VAL A 85 21.47 -14.68 -6.36
CA VAL A 85 20.16 -14.53 -5.71
C VAL A 85 19.31 -13.46 -6.41
N ALA A 86 19.91 -12.32 -6.77
CA ALA A 86 19.21 -11.24 -7.47
C ALA A 86 18.73 -11.63 -8.87
N ARG A 87 19.47 -12.50 -9.58
CA ARG A 87 19.12 -13.02 -10.91
C ARG A 87 18.23 -14.26 -10.88
N ARG A 88 18.21 -14.97 -9.75
CA ARG A 88 17.62 -16.32 -9.60
C ARG A 88 18.27 -17.35 -10.54
N ALA A 89 19.59 -17.36 -10.61
CA ALA A 89 20.39 -18.27 -11.43
C ALA A 89 21.21 -19.26 -10.57
#